data_AF-A0A9E1MMF2-F1
#
_entry.id   AF-A0A9E1MMF2-F1
#
_cell.length_a   1.000
_cell.length_b   1.000
_cell.length_c   1.000
_cell.angle_alpha   90.00
_cell.angle_beta   90.00
_cell.angle_gamma   90.00
#
_symmetry.space_group_name_H-M   'P 1'
#
loop_
_entity.id
_entity.type
_entity.pdbx_description
1 polymer ?
#
loop_
_entity_poly.entity_id
_entity_poly.type
_entity_poly.pdbx_seq_one_letter_code
_entity_poly.pdbx_strand_id
1 'polypeptide(L)'
;MFEEFYEMYEPEEQEVVALINRCIGGGFNWKGNFWEMTVVTLGIMFCDTGKVSTKEERLDWPVTEEERNSDKGWGRFGKEQICRLKIRQMKEELAKDLVVRPWCISQVVKAHEDCPELQAVLDEYHKPVVIQDQVLGELTLDKDYDTFEGEIQWCGKDVSL
;
A
#
# COMPACT_ATOMS: atom_id res chain seq x y z
N MET A 1 -1.80 7.63 23.58
CA MET A 1 -3.12 7.38 22.96
C MET A 1 -3.11 6.17 22.03
N PHE A 2 -1.96 5.66 21.56
CA PHE A 2 -1.90 4.46 20.71
C PHE A 2 -0.76 3.51 21.13
N GLU A 3 -0.44 3.48 22.42
CA GLU A 3 0.67 2.69 22.98
C GLU A 3 0.52 1.21 22.64
N GLU A 4 -0.69 0.65 22.81
CA GLU A 4 -0.99 -0.74 22.45
C GLU A 4 -0.70 -1.06 20.98
N PHE A 5 -0.95 -0.11 20.06
CA PHE A 5 -0.62 -0.29 18.65
C PHE A 5 0.90 -0.40 18.46
N TYR A 6 1.66 0.57 18.98
CA TYR A 6 3.11 0.60 18.81
C TYR A 6 3.84 -0.52 19.56
N GLU A 7 3.27 -1.05 20.64
CA GLU A 7 3.81 -2.21 21.37
C GLU A 7 3.80 -3.50 20.54
N MET A 8 3.04 -3.57 19.45
CA MET A 8 3.06 -4.69 18.49
C MET A 8 4.31 -4.69 17.59
N TYR A 9 5.06 -3.58 17.58
CA TYR A 9 6.20 -3.37 16.69
C TYR A 9 7.50 -3.25 17.48
N GLU A 10 8.61 -3.57 16.83
CA GLU A 10 9.94 -3.33 17.36
C GLU A 10 10.16 -1.83 17.62
N PRO A 11 10.98 -1.45 18.61
CA PRO A 11 11.24 -0.04 18.89
C PRO A 11 12.15 0.64 17.86
N GLU A 12 12.92 -0.15 17.10
CA GLU A 12 13.86 0.33 16.09
C GLU A 12 13.12 1.00 14.92
N GLU A 13 13.52 2.23 14.61
CA GLU A 13 12.96 2.97 13.47
C GLU A 13 13.85 2.82 12.24
N GLN A 14 13.24 2.46 11.12
CA GLN A 14 13.87 2.48 9.80
C GLN A 14 13.32 3.64 8.99
N GLU A 15 14.21 4.44 8.41
CA GLU A 15 13.81 5.53 7.54
C GLU A 15 13.77 5.06 6.08
N VAL A 16 12.64 5.30 5.42
CA VAL A 16 12.39 4.84 4.06
C VAL A 16 11.74 5.93 3.22
N VAL A 17 11.93 5.84 1.90
CA VAL A 17 11.03 6.49 0.93
C VAL A 17 10.08 5.41 0.43
N ALA A 18 8.78 5.66 0.48
CA ALA A 18 7.74 4.71 0.07
C ALA A 18 6.88 5.32 -1.05
N LEU A 19 6.65 4.53 -2.11
CA LEU A 19 5.68 4.81 -3.15
C LEU A 19 4.36 4.14 -2.76
N ILE A 20 3.41 4.93 -2.29
CA ILE A 20 2.08 4.47 -1.90
C ILE A 20 1.31 4.05 -3.15
N ASN A 21 0.80 2.81 -3.16
CA ASN A 21 -0.12 2.39 -4.20
C ASN A 21 -1.52 2.95 -3.89
N ARG A 22 -2.13 2.48 -2.79
CA ARG A 22 -3.47 2.89 -2.35
C ARG A 22 -3.70 2.56 -0.89
N CYS A 23 -4.70 3.23 -0.30
CA CYS A 23 -5.26 2.83 0.99
C CYS A 23 -6.25 1.67 0.78
N ILE A 24 -6.08 0.58 1.53
CA ILE A 24 -6.86 -0.65 1.34
C ILE A 24 -7.88 -0.90 2.45
N GLY A 25 -7.83 -0.17 3.56
CA GLY A 25 -8.76 -0.42 4.64
C GLY A 25 -8.49 0.33 5.93
N GLY A 26 -9.44 0.17 6.85
CA GLY A 26 -9.33 0.50 8.27
C GLY A 26 -9.96 -0.60 9.10
N GLY A 27 -9.19 -1.24 9.98
CA GLY A 27 -9.66 -2.27 10.92
C GLY A 27 -9.88 -1.70 12.31
N PHE A 28 -11.02 -1.95 12.95
CA PHE A 28 -11.25 -1.47 14.31
C PHE A 28 -10.63 -2.41 15.36
N ASN A 29 -9.72 -1.88 16.17
CA ASN A 29 -9.14 -2.58 17.31
C ASN A 29 -9.96 -2.29 18.57
N TRP A 30 -10.76 -3.28 18.98
CA TRP A 30 -11.66 -3.16 20.13
C TRP A 30 -10.92 -3.14 21.48
N LYS A 31 -9.70 -3.68 21.57
CA LYS A 31 -8.92 -3.67 22.82
C LYS A 31 -8.36 -2.28 23.09
N GLY A 32 -7.75 -1.69 22.08
CA GLY A 32 -7.12 -0.36 22.19
C GLY A 32 -8.03 0.80 21.83
N ASN A 33 -9.25 0.53 21.35
CA ASN A 33 -10.24 1.53 20.95
C ASN A 33 -9.73 2.54 19.91
N PHE A 34 -9.13 2.01 18.83
CA PHE A 34 -8.63 2.79 17.68
C PHE A 34 -8.88 2.07 16.36
N TRP A 35 -8.74 2.79 15.25
CA TRP A 35 -8.74 2.24 13.90
C TRP A 35 -7.31 2.08 13.39
N GLU A 36 -7.00 0.90 12.86
CA GLU A 36 -5.76 0.57 12.16
C GLU A 36 -6.00 0.78 10.67
N MET A 37 -5.53 1.92 10.17
CA MET A 37 -5.57 2.25 8.75
C MET A 37 -4.41 1.57 8.03
N THR A 38 -4.64 1.08 6.81
CA THR A 38 -3.64 0.33 6.04
C THR A 38 -3.48 0.90 4.64
N VAL A 39 -2.23 1.08 4.21
CA VAL A 39 -1.85 1.28 2.79
C VAL A 39 -0.96 0.14 2.32
N VAL A 40 -0.99 -0.07 1.01
CA VAL A 40 -0.01 -0.92 0.31
C VAL A 40 0.90 -0.06 -0.55
N THR A 41 2.12 -0.54 -0.79
CA THR A 41 3.16 0.17 -1.55
C THR A 41 3.45 -0.53 -2.87
N LEU A 42 3.86 0.23 -3.90
CA LEU A 42 4.45 -0.33 -5.12
C LEU A 42 5.96 -0.55 -4.96
N GLY A 43 6.59 0.21 -4.07
CA GLY A 43 7.99 0.04 -3.75
C GLY A 43 8.44 0.87 -2.57
N ILE A 44 9.54 0.43 -1.98
CA ILE A 44 10.20 1.07 -0.83
C ILE A 44 11.69 1.16 -1.11
N MET A 45 12.28 2.33 -0.86
CA MET A 45 13.71 2.54 -0.82
C MET A 45 14.17 2.75 0.62
N PHE A 46 15.14 1.96 1.06
CA PHE A 46 15.73 2.09 2.39
C PHE A 46 16.80 3.19 2.39
N CYS A 47 16.65 4.21 3.23
CA CYS A 47 17.51 5.41 3.17
C CYS A 47 18.96 5.14 3.60
N ASP A 48 19.20 4.11 4.40
CA ASP A 48 20.52 3.72 4.91
C ASP A 48 21.40 3.04 3.85
N THR A 49 20.78 2.25 2.98
CA THR A 49 21.44 1.41 1.97
C THR A 49 21.21 1.88 0.54
N GLY A 50 20.19 2.72 0.31
CA GLY A 50 19.71 3.09 -1.02
C GLY A 50 19.07 1.92 -1.78
N LYS A 51 18.83 0.78 -1.12
CA LYS A 51 18.25 -0.40 -1.77
C LYS A 51 16.76 -0.17 -2.04
N VAL A 52 16.35 -0.42 -3.28
CA VAL A 52 14.95 -0.42 -3.70
C VAL A 52 14.39 -1.84 -3.67
N SER A 53 13.18 -1.98 -3.14
CA SER A 53 12.36 -3.18 -3.18
C SER A 53 11.04 -2.83 -3.85
N THR A 54 10.63 -3.61 -4.86
CA THR A 54 9.31 -3.49 -5.52
C THR A 54 8.32 -4.55 -5.01
N LYS A 55 8.62 -5.16 -3.86
CA LYS A 55 7.68 -6.04 -3.18
C LYS A 55 6.59 -5.18 -2.56
N GLU A 56 5.33 -5.58 -2.72
CA GLU A 56 4.22 -4.95 -2.02
C GLU A 56 4.38 -5.14 -0.51
N GLU A 57 4.48 -4.04 0.22
CA GLU A 57 4.51 -4.01 1.67
C GLU A 57 3.27 -3.29 2.21
N ARG A 58 2.74 -3.78 3.33
CA ARG A 58 1.64 -3.15 4.08
C ARG A 58 2.21 -2.22 5.14
N LEU A 59 1.69 -1.00 5.18
CA LEU A 59 2.04 -0.01 6.18
C LEU A 59 0.78 0.41 6.95
N ASP A 60 0.83 0.27 8.27
CA ASP A 60 -0.29 0.51 9.16
C ASP A 60 -0.07 1.73 10.05
N TRP A 61 -1.14 2.43 10.41
CA TRP A 61 -1.09 3.48 11.42
C TRP A 61 -2.42 3.59 12.19
N PRO A 62 -2.37 4.01 13.47
CA PRO A 62 -3.56 4.13 14.29
C PRO A 62 -4.18 5.52 14.16
N VAL A 63 -5.51 5.59 14.21
CA VAL A 63 -6.31 6.82 14.29
C VAL A 63 -7.49 6.63 15.23
N THR A 64 -8.04 7.72 15.78
CA THR A 64 -9.31 7.63 16.52
C THR A 64 -10.52 7.53 15.58
N GLU A 65 -11.71 7.22 16.12
CA GLU A 65 -12.96 7.23 15.34
C GLU A 65 -13.19 8.59 14.65
N GLU A 66 -12.92 9.69 15.36
CA GLU A 66 -13.09 11.06 14.85
C GLU A 66 -12.09 11.39 13.74
N GLU A 67 -10.88 10.83 13.81
CA GLU A 67 -9.80 11.09 12.85
C GLU A 67 -9.92 10.23 11.58
N ARG A 68 -10.64 9.10 11.63
CA ARG A 68 -10.72 8.12 10.55
C ARG A 68 -11.11 8.71 9.19
N ASN A 69 -12.08 9.62 9.17
CA ASN A 69 -12.60 10.22 7.94
C ASN A 69 -11.90 11.56 7.57
N SER A 70 -10.73 11.83 8.13
CA SER A 70 -9.95 13.05 7.90
C SER A 70 -8.62 12.76 7.17
N ASP A 71 -7.82 13.81 6.97
CA ASP A 71 -6.45 13.74 6.46
C ASP A 71 -5.48 12.98 7.39
N LYS A 72 -5.92 12.57 8.57
CA LYS A 72 -5.17 11.65 9.44
C LYS A 72 -5.49 10.18 9.18
N GLY A 73 -6.68 9.88 8.68
CA GLY A 73 -7.16 8.54 8.32
C GLY A 73 -7.14 8.36 6.81
N TRP A 74 -8.30 8.22 6.17
CA TRP A 74 -8.42 7.97 4.72
C TRP A 74 -7.68 8.98 3.83
N GLY A 75 -7.58 10.24 4.25
CA GLY A 75 -6.90 11.30 3.49
C GLY A 75 -5.39 11.39 3.74
N ARG A 76 -4.80 10.53 4.57
CA ARG A 76 -3.39 10.65 4.98
C ARG A 76 -2.40 10.44 3.84
N PHE A 77 -2.73 9.52 2.93
CA PHE A 77 -1.89 9.19 1.80
C PHE A 77 -2.73 9.14 0.52
N GLY A 78 -2.27 9.86 -0.50
CA GLY A 78 -2.81 9.80 -1.85
C GLY A 78 -2.33 8.57 -2.61
N LYS A 79 -3.10 8.19 -3.64
CA LYS A 79 -2.69 7.19 -4.64
C LYS A 79 -1.40 7.65 -5.32
N GLU A 80 -0.45 6.73 -5.48
CA GLU A 80 0.84 6.96 -6.15
C GLU A 80 1.73 8.05 -5.51
N GLN A 81 1.47 8.39 -4.25
CA GLN A 81 2.26 9.37 -3.51
C GLN A 81 3.63 8.79 -3.12
N ILE A 82 4.71 9.49 -3.45
CA ILE A 82 6.05 9.20 -2.93
C ILE A 82 6.27 10.02 -1.66
N CYS A 83 6.46 9.34 -0.52
CA CYS A 83 6.62 9.98 0.78
C CYS A 83 7.83 9.42 1.54
N ARG A 84 8.39 10.22 2.46
CA ARG A 84 9.48 9.79 3.34
C ARG A 84 8.92 9.50 4.72
N LEU A 85 9.16 8.29 5.21
CA LEU A 85 8.55 7.73 6.41
C LEU A 85 9.60 7.20 7.35
N LYS A 86 9.25 7.15 8.64
CA LYS A 86 9.85 6.21 9.57
C LYS A 86 8.88 5.09 9.83
N ILE A 87 9.37 3.87 9.71
CA ILE A 87 8.61 2.65 9.90
C ILE A 87 9.25 1.75 10.94
N ARG A 88 8.47 0.88 11.57
CA ARG A 88 8.98 -0.15 12.48
C ARG A 88 8.44 -1.52 12.11
N GLN A 89 9.29 -2.52 12.27
CA GLN A 89 8.94 -3.89 11.94
C GLN A 89 7.99 -4.47 12.98
N MET A 90 7.01 -5.25 12.55
CA MET A 90 6.20 -6.03 13.50
C MET A 90 7.07 -7.04 14.24
N LYS A 91 6.82 -7.21 15.55
CA LYS A 91 7.54 -8.17 16.37
C LYS A 91 7.33 -9.60 15.86
N GLU A 92 8.41 -10.38 15.85
CA GLU A 92 8.39 -11.72 15.25
C GLU A 92 7.33 -12.63 15.89
N GLU A 93 7.11 -12.55 17.21
CA GLU A 93 6.11 -13.34 17.91
C GLU A 93 4.67 -13.06 17.47
N LEU A 94 4.37 -11.85 17.00
CA LEU A 94 3.05 -11.48 16.49
C LEU A 94 2.91 -11.75 14.98
N ALA A 95 4.05 -11.85 14.28
CA ALA A 95 4.10 -12.05 12.83
C ALA A 95 4.04 -13.52 12.39
N LYS A 96 4.19 -14.50 13.30
CA LYS A 96 4.31 -15.93 12.98
C LYS A 96 3.14 -16.50 12.17
N ASP A 97 1.92 -16.08 12.49
CA ASP A 97 0.70 -16.62 11.89
C ASP A 97 0.11 -15.69 10.81
N LEU A 98 0.83 -14.63 10.45
CA LEU A 98 0.38 -13.65 9.46
C LEU A 98 0.91 -13.97 8.06
N VAL A 99 -0.01 -13.99 7.09
CA VAL A 99 0.33 -14.11 5.67
C VAL A 99 1.11 -12.89 5.17
N VAL A 100 0.76 -11.71 5.67
CA VAL A 100 1.46 -10.46 5.39
C VAL A 100 1.85 -9.83 6.70
N ARG A 101 3.14 -9.50 6.84
CA ARG A 101 3.70 -8.88 8.03
C ARG A 101 3.72 -7.36 7.83
N PRO A 102 2.77 -6.61 8.42
CA PRO A 102 2.75 -5.17 8.26
C PRO A 102 3.93 -4.50 8.97
N TRP A 103 4.25 -3.30 8.51
CA TRP A 103 5.10 -2.34 9.21
C TRP A 103 4.21 -1.26 9.80
N CYS A 104 4.56 -0.69 10.94
CA CYS A 104 3.88 0.52 11.37
C CYS A 104 4.56 1.76 10.82
N ILE A 105 3.78 2.80 10.56
CA ILE A 105 4.28 4.15 10.28
C ILE A 105 4.35 4.90 11.60
N SER A 106 5.56 5.09 12.14
CA SER A 106 5.75 5.88 13.36
C SER A 106 5.77 7.38 13.08
N GLN A 107 6.26 7.78 11.89
CA GLN A 107 6.38 9.19 11.52
C GLN A 107 6.31 9.39 10.01
N VAL A 108 5.60 10.45 9.58
CA VAL A 108 5.76 11.01 8.23
C VAL A 108 6.83 12.10 8.31
N VAL A 109 7.99 11.85 7.70
CA VAL A 109 9.12 12.79 7.67
C VAL A 109 8.87 13.86 6.61
N LYS A 110 8.41 13.44 5.42
CA LYS A 110 7.93 14.32 4.36
C LYS A 110 6.74 13.67 3.65
N ALA A 111 5.68 14.45 3.45
CA ALA A 111 4.53 14.00 2.68
C ALA A 111 4.90 13.76 1.20
N HIS A 112 5.76 14.60 0.62
CA HIS A 112 6.22 14.44 -0.76
C HIS A 112 7.74 14.43 -0.79
N GLU A 113 8.33 13.42 -1.43
CA GLU A 113 9.78 13.28 -1.60
C GLU A 113 10.07 12.99 -3.08
N ASP A 114 11.08 13.68 -3.63
CA ASP A 114 11.55 13.41 -4.98
C ASP A 114 12.51 12.21 -4.94
N CYS A 115 12.08 11.06 -5.47
CA CYS A 115 12.89 9.84 -5.53
C CYS A 115 12.86 9.28 -6.96
N PRO A 116 13.88 9.56 -7.79
CA PRO A 116 13.95 9.10 -9.17
C PRO A 116 13.84 7.58 -9.31
N GLU A 117 14.36 6.83 -8.34
CA GLU A 117 14.32 5.38 -8.33
C GLU A 117 12.88 4.85 -8.21
N LEU A 118 12.08 5.42 -7.31
CA LEU A 118 10.66 5.05 -7.16
C LEU A 118 9.79 5.68 -8.24
N GLN A 119 10.18 6.81 -8.82
CA GLN A 119 9.53 7.36 -10.00
C GLN A 119 9.68 6.40 -11.19
N ALA A 120 10.84 5.78 -11.39
CA ALA A 120 11.02 4.78 -12.44
C ALA A 120 10.16 3.53 -12.22
N VAL A 121 9.93 3.13 -10.96
CA VAL A 121 8.98 2.06 -10.61
C VAL A 121 7.54 2.46 -10.97
N LEU A 122 7.14 3.69 -10.68
CA LEU A 122 5.82 4.21 -11.02
C LEU A 122 5.61 4.30 -12.55
N ASP A 123 6.60 4.80 -13.29
CA ASP A 123 6.56 4.90 -14.74
C ASP A 123 6.42 3.51 -15.40
N GLU A 124 7.11 2.50 -14.87
CA GLU A 124 6.95 1.10 -15.30
C GLU A 124 5.56 0.58 -14.94
N TYR A 125 5.08 0.83 -13.72
CA TYR A 125 3.76 0.44 -13.27
C TYR A 125 2.64 1.04 -14.12
N HIS A 126 2.80 2.23 -14.70
CA HIS A 126 1.80 2.83 -15.60
C HIS A 126 1.76 2.21 -16.99
N LYS A 127 2.74 1.40 -17.39
CA LYS A 127 2.67 0.70 -18.68
C LYS A 127 1.50 -0.28 -18.69
N PRO A 128 0.66 -0.29 -19.73
CA PRO A 128 -0.45 -1.24 -19.82
C PRO A 128 0.10 -2.67 -19.93
N VAL A 129 -0.54 -3.61 -19.21
CA VAL A 129 -0.28 -5.04 -19.37
C VAL A 129 -1.43 -5.60 -20.18
N VAL A 130 -1.12 -6.06 -21.38
CA VAL A 130 -2.10 -6.54 -22.34
C VAL A 130 -1.78 -7.99 -22.70
N ILE A 131 -2.80 -8.84 -22.69
CA ILE A 131 -2.72 -10.21 -23.21
C ILE A 131 -3.68 -10.36 -24.38
N GLN A 132 -3.30 -11.21 -25.32
CA GLN A 132 -4.13 -11.57 -26.47
C GLN A 132 -4.58 -13.02 -26.28
N ASP A 133 -5.88 -13.20 -26.08
CA ASP A 133 -6.52 -14.51 -26.02
C ASP A 133 -7.20 -14.85 -27.36
N GLN A 134 -7.18 -16.13 -27.74
CA GLN A 134 -7.73 -16.57 -29.03
C GLN A 134 -9.26 -16.46 -29.11
N VAL A 135 -9.95 -16.49 -27.97
CA VAL A 135 -11.42 -16.44 -27.88
C VAL A 135 -11.89 -15.10 -27.34
N LEU A 136 -11.23 -14.60 -26.30
CA LEU A 136 -11.64 -13.38 -25.60
C LEU A 136 -11.05 -12.10 -26.22
N GLY A 137 -10.12 -12.22 -27.16
CA GLY A 137 -9.49 -11.08 -27.81
C GLY A 137 -8.47 -10.38 -26.90
N GLU A 138 -8.45 -9.04 -26.96
CA GLU A 138 -7.54 -8.23 -26.18
C GLU A 138 -8.06 -8.05 -24.75
N LEU A 139 -7.23 -8.41 -23.77
CA LEU A 139 -7.53 -8.17 -22.35
C LEU A 139 -6.44 -7.28 -21.75
N THR A 140 -6.85 -6.26 -20.99
CA THR A 140 -5.96 -5.32 -20.29
C THR A 140 -6.08 -5.53 -18.79
N LEU A 141 -4.95 -5.55 -18.09
CA LEU A 141 -4.91 -5.69 -16.63
C LEU A 141 -5.40 -4.40 -15.96
N ASP A 142 -6.49 -4.49 -15.22
CA ASP A 142 -6.83 -3.56 -14.15
C ASP A 142 -5.94 -3.86 -12.94
N LYS A 143 -5.04 -2.92 -12.60
CA LYS A 143 -4.05 -3.08 -11.53
C LYS A 143 -4.59 -2.72 -10.14
N ASP A 144 -5.76 -2.10 -10.05
CA ASP A 144 -6.44 -1.83 -8.79
C ASP A 144 -7.15 -3.09 -8.29
N TYR A 145 -7.71 -3.88 -9.21
CA TYR A 145 -8.43 -5.13 -8.93
C TYR A 145 -7.62 -6.41 -9.18
N ASP A 146 -6.45 -6.31 -9.81
CA ASP A 146 -5.61 -7.47 -10.21
C ASP A 146 -6.38 -8.44 -11.13
N THR A 147 -7.16 -7.88 -12.05
CA THR A 147 -8.03 -8.62 -12.98
C THR A 147 -7.84 -8.14 -14.40
N PHE A 148 -7.82 -9.07 -15.35
CA PHE A 148 -7.84 -8.73 -16.78
C PHE A 148 -9.28 -8.43 -17.22
N GLU A 149 -9.47 -7.25 -17.79
CA GLU A 149 -10.75 -6.79 -18.34
C GLU A 149 -10.67 -6.75 -19.86
N GLY A 150 -11.82 -6.92 -20.52
CA GLY A 150 -11.93 -6.78 -21.97
C GLY A 150 -13.37 -6.82 -22.46
N GLU A 151 -13.55 -6.64 -23.76
CA GLU A 151 -14.87 -6.64 -24.38
C GLU A 151 -14.99 -7.79 -25.38
N ILE A 152 -16.07 -8.55 -25.29
CA ILE A 152 -16.39 -9.63 -26.22
C ILE A 152 -17.77 -9.45 -26.83
N GLN A 153 -17.94 -10.04 -28.01
CA GLN A 153 -19.24 -10.18 -28.65
C GLN A 153 -19.89 -11.51 -28.23
N TRP A 154 -20.94 -11.45 -27.43
CA TRP A 154 -21.74 -12.61 -27.03
C TRP A 154 -23.16 -12.51 -27.58
N CYS A 155 -23.54 -13.46 -28.44
CA CYS A 155 -24.84 -13.46 -29.13
C CYS A 155 -25.17 -12.13 -29.86
N GLY A 156 -24.16 -11.48 -30.45
CA GLY A 156 -24.31 -10.22 -31.18
C GLY A 156 -24.48 -8.99 -30.29
N LYS A 157 -24.10 -9.07 -29.01
CA LYS A 157 -24.06 -7.97 -28.06
C LYS A 157 -22.67 -7.85 -27.46
N ASP A 158 -22.21 -6.62 -27.27
CA ASP A 158 -21.01 -6.33 -26.50
C ASP A 158 -21.25 -6.69 -25.02
N VAL A 159 -20.29 -7.39 -24.44
CA VAL A 159 -20.25 -7.80 -23.03
C VAL A 159 -18.86 -7.50 -22.49
N SER A 160 -18.79 -6.81 -21.35
CA SER A 160 -17.56 -6.60 -20.59
C SER A 160 -17.26 -7.82 -19.72
N LEU A 161 -16.00 -8.25 -19.72
CA LEU A 161 -15.47 -9.32 -18.88
C LEU A 161 -14.83 -8.76 -17.61
#